data_AF-A0A9P5VRL1-F1
#
_entry.id   AF-A0A9P5VRL1-F1
#
_cell.length_a   1.000
_cell.length_b   1.000
_cell.length_c   1.000
_cell.angle_alpha   90.00
_cell.angle_beta   90.00
_cell.angle_gamma   90.00
#
_symmetry.space_group_name_H-M   'P 1'
#
loop_
_entity.id
_entity.type
_entity.pdbx_description
1 polymer ?
#
loop_
_entity_poly.entity_id
_entity_poly.type
_entity_poly.pdbx_seq_one_letter_code
_entity_poly.pdbx_strand_id
1 'polypeptide(L)'
;MRVELKVKNNCVIQERSRKFYAQTESAEVESTVKKWLDNGVIEPAPKGNPFNNSLTLAARRNLEGVILKYRVCLDPRKLNKQLVETDNFPLPIINDILER
;
A
#
# COMPACT_ATOMS: atom_id res chain seq x y z
N MET A 1 14.15 -0.16 14.75
CA MET A 1 13.75 1.26 14.75
C MET A 1 12.26 1.31 14.46
N ARG A 2 11.44 1.89 15.36
CA ARG A 2 10.00 2.10 15.10
C ARG A 2 9.83 3.51 14.56
N VAL A 3 9.07 3.66 13.48
CA VAL A 3 8.71 4.97 12.90
C VAL A 3 7.24 5.20 13.18
N GLU A 4 6.92 6.34 13.76
CA GLU A 4 5.54 6.71 14.10
C GLU A 4 5.01 7.73 13.09
N LEU A 5 3.82 7.47 12.55
CA LEU A 5 3.15 8.37 11.62
C LEU A 5 2.19 9.28 12.39
N LYS A 6 2.50 10.58 12.47
CA LYS A 6 1.62 11.56 13.13
C LYS A 6 0.41 11.86 12.25
N VAL A 7 -0.79 11.67 12.78
CA VAL A 7 -2.07 11.93 12.09
C VAL A 7 -2.84 13.08 12.73
N LYS A 8 -3.72 13.73 11.95
CA LYS A 8 -4.61 14.79 12.44
C LYS A 8 -5.53 14.27 13.55
N ASN A 9 -5.94 15.15 14.46
CA ASN A 9 -6.87 14.82 15.54
C ASN A 9 -8.19 14.27 14.99
N ASN A 10 -8.79 13.28 15.68
CA ASN A 10 -10.01 12.59 15.28
C ASN A 10 -9.98 11.94 13.88
N CYS A 11 -8.78 11.54 13.41
CA CYS A 11 -8.65 10.82 12.16
C CYS A 11 -9.28 9.42 12.27
N VAL A 12 -10.38 9.20 11.54
CA VAL A 12 -10.94 7.87 11.26
C VAL A 12 -11.00 7.68 9.75
N ILE A 13 -10.33 6.65 9.25
CA ILE A 13 -10.32 6.28 7.83
C ILE A 13 -11.04 4.96 7.71
N GLN A 14 -12.33 5.01 7.47
CA GLN A 14 -13.13 3.81 7.24
C GLN A 14 -13.68 3.83 5.82
N GLU A 15 -13.03 3.08 4.93
CA GLU A 15 -13.54 2.85 3.59
C GLU A 15 -14.23 1.50 3.49
N ARG A 16 -15.39 1.46 2.83
CA ARG A 16 -15.91 0.18 2.34
C ARG A 16 -14.89 -0.39 1.36
N SER A 17 -14.40 -1.59 1.61
CA SER A 17 -13.51 -2.27 0.67
C SER A 17 -14.24 -2.46 -0.67
N ARG A 18 -13.69 -1.85 -1.73
CA ARG A 18 -14.18 -2.08 -3.10
C ARG A 18 -13.19 -3.01 -3.79
N LYS A 19 -13.72 -3.95 -4.58
CA LYS A 19 -12.91 -4.75 -5.48
C LYS A 19 -12.55 -3.87 -6.68
N PHE A 20 -11.33 -3.33 -6.68
CA PHE A 20 -10.76 -2.59 -7.83
C PHE A 20 -10.12 -3.54 -8.86
N TYR A 21 -10.57 -4.79 -8.89
CA TYR A 21 -10.03 -5.88 -9.70
C TYR A 21 -11.17 -6.84 -10.07
N ALA A 22 -10.99 -7.59 -11.15
CA ALA A 22 -11.99 -8.54 -11.63
C ALA A 22 -12.09 -9.74 -10.69
N GLN A 23 -13.24 -10.42 -10.67
CA GLN A 23 -13.43 -11.58 -9.80
C GLN A 23 -12.41 -12.70 -10.07
N THR A 24 -12.01 -12.88 -11.34
CA THR A 24 -10.98 -13.84 -11.77
C THR A 24 -9.61 -13.55 -11.15
N GLU A 25 -9.34 -12.30 -10.78
CA GLU A 25 -8.06 -11.86 -10.21
C GLU A 25 -8.04 -11.99 -8.67
N SER A 26 -9.15 -12.41 -8.04
CA SER A 26 -9.24 -12.53 -6.57
C SER A 26 -8.24 -13.54 -6.01
N ALA A 27 -7.97 -14.61 -6.74
CA ALA A 27 -7.00 -15.63 -6.34
C ALA A 27 -5.57 -15.06 -6.21
N GLU A 28 -5.20 -14.09 -7.05
CA GLU A 28 -3.91 -13.40 -6.98
C GLU A 28 -3.81 -12.54 -5.72
N VAL A 29 -4.91 -11.87 -5.36
CA VAL A 29 -5.00 -11.07 -4.13
C VAL A 29 -4.88 -11.96 -2.91
N GLU A 30 -5.68 -13.02 -2.83
CA GLU A 30 -5.69 -13.97 -1.71
C GLU A 30 -4.32 -14.65 -1.54
N SER A 31 -3.70 -15.11 -2.63
CA SER A 31 -2.38 -15.73 -2.57
C SER A 31 -1.29 -14.77 -2.10
N THR A 32 -1.38 -13.50 -2.46
CA THR A 32 -0.42 -12.46 -2.03
C THR A 32 -0.62 -12.10 -0.56
N VAL A 33 -1.86 -11.91 -0.12
CA VAL A 33 -2.21 -11.64 1.28
C VAL A 33 -1.77 -12.81 2.17
N LYS A 34 -1.98 -14.05 1.72
CA LYS A 34 -1.51 -15.25 2.43
C LYS A 34 0.00 -15.24 2.58
N LYS A 35 0.75 -14.95 1.51
CA LYS A 35 2.23 -14.84 1.58
C LYS A 35 2.68 -13.76 2.56
N TRP A 36 2.00 -12.61 2.62
CA TRP A 36 2.31 -11.57 3.59
C TRP A 36 2.04 -12.01 5.03
N LEU A 37 0.97 -12.76 5.26
CA LEU A 37 0.64 -13.32 6.56
C LEU A 37 1.68 -14.38 6.99
N ASP A 38 1.99 -15.32 6.08
CA ASP A 38 2.96 -16.41 6.32
C ASP A 38 4.37 -15.85 6.59
N ASN A 39 4.74 -14.75 5.92
CA ASN A 39 6.03 -14.06 6.12
C ASN A 39 6.04 -13.10 7.33
N GLY A 40 4.92 -12.91 8.04
CA GLY A 40 4.82 -11.98 9.16
C GLY A 40 4.91 -10.49 8.78
N VAL A 41 4.61 -10.15 7.52
CA VAL A 41 4.56 -8.75 7.03
C VAL A 41 3.26 -8.07 7.47
N ILE A 42 2.18 -8.83 7.57
CA ILE A 42 0.87 -8.37 8.06
C ILE A 42 0.34 -9.31 9.14
N GLU A 43 -0.61 -8.81 9.92
CA GLU A 43 -1.35 -9.59 10.91
C GLU A 43 -2.86 -9.24 10.85
N PRO A 44 -3.74 -10.12 11.37
CA PRO A 44 -5.15 -9.79 11.52
C PRO A 44 -5.33 -8.57 12.43
N ALA A 45 -6.10 -7.58 11.96
CA ALA A 45 -6.40 -6.40 12.75
C ALA A 45 -7.21 -6.75 14.02
N PRO A 46 -7.05 -5.98 15.11
CA PRO A 46 -7.80 -6.21 16.34
C PRO A 46 -9.32 -6.05 16.12
N LYS A 47 -10.10 -6.76 16.93
CA LYS A 47 -11.57 -6.69 16.87
C LYS A 47 -12.03 -5.25 17.13
N GLY A 48 -12.94 -4.76 16.29
CA GLY A 48 -13.46 -3.39 16.40
C GLY A 48 -12.54 -2.32 15.81
N ASN A 49 -11.51 -2.68 15.05
CA ASN A 49 -10.68 -1.74 14.33
C ASN A 49 -11.53 -0.83 13.41
N PRO A 50 -11.54 0.50 13.63
CA PRO A 50 -12.33 1.43 12.83
C PRO A 50 -11.63 1.81 11.51
N PHE A 51 -10.39 1.37 11.29
CA PHE A 51 -9.58 1.76 10.13
C PHE A 51 -9.65 0.72 9.01
N ASN A 52 -9.90 1.17 7.79
CA ASN A 52 -9.83 0.33 6.60
C ASN A 52 -9.46 1.13 5.35
N ASN A 53 -8.44 0.65 4.64
CA ASN A 53 -8.03 1.13 3.31
C ASN A 53 -8.32 0.05 2.28
N SER A 54 -8.60 0.45 1.04
CA SER A 54 -8.85 -0.50 -0.04
C SER A 54 -7.56 -1.07 -0.61
N LEU A 55 -7.61 -2.33 -1.05
CA LEU A 55 -6.56 -2.94 -1.87
C LEU A 55 -6.89 -2.76 -3.36
N THR A 56 -5.85 -2.51 -4.13
CA THR A 56 -5.87 -2.35 -5.58
C THR A 56 -4.94 -3.36 -6.23
N LEU A 57 -5.13 -3.62 -7.53
CA LEU A 57 -4.32 -4.57 -8.28
C LEU A 57 -3.71 -3.89 -9.50
N ALA A 58 -2.39 -3.94 -9.63
CA ALA A 58 -1.67 -3.40 -10.76
C ALA A 58 -1.06 -4.53 -11.60
N ALA A 59 -1.43 -4.60 -12.88
CA ALA A 59 -0.88 -5.56 -13.82
C ALA A 59 0.49 -5.10 -14.35
N ARG A 60 1.54 -5.90 -14.15
CA ARG A 60 2.84 -5.72 -14.80
C ARG A 60 2.78 -6.38 -16.18
N ARG A 61 2.97 -5.60 -17.23
CA ARG A 61 2.98 -6.07 -18.62
C ARG A 61 4.40 -6.09 -19.20
N ASN A 62 4.64 -6.96 -20.17
CA ASN A 62 5.85 -6.92 -21.02
C ASN A 62 5.68 -5.89 -22.15
N LEU A 63 6.69 -5.77 -23.02
CA LEU A 63 6.66 -4.86 -24.18
C LEU A 63 5.53 -5.18 -25.18
N GLU A 64 5.08 -6.43 -25.23
CA GLU A 64 4.00 -6.91 -26.11
C GLU A 64 2.61 -6.74 -25.47
N GLY A 65 2.53 -6.19 -24.25
CA GLY A 65 1.28 -5.96 -23.53
C GLY A 65 0.73 -7.19 -22.77
N VAL A 66 1.44 -8.31 -22.78
CA VAL A 66 1.11 -9.54 -22.04
C VAL A 66 1.34 -9.33 -20.55
N ILE A 67 0.37 -9.72 -19.74
CA ILE A 67 0.45 -9.61 -18.28
C ILE A 67 1.39 -10.69 -17.74
N LEU A 68 2.47 -10.27 -17.08
CA LEU A 68 3.46 -11.15 -16.46
C LEU A 68 3.13 -11.46 -15.00
N LYS A 69 2.61 -10.47 -14.28
CA LYS A 69 2.36 -10.56 -12.83
C LYS A 69 1.38 -9.49 -12.36
N TYR A 70 0.60 -9.79 -11.34
CA TYR A 70 -0.16 -8.79 -10.60
C TYR A 70 0.55 -8.36 -9.32
N ARG A 71 0.45 -7.06 -9.00
CA ARG A 71 0.93 -6.47 -7.76
C ARG A 71 -0.25 -5.98 -6.95
N VAL A 72 -0.45 -6.55 -5.77
CA VAL A 72 -1.44 -6.05 -4.80
C VAL A 72 -0.86 -4.81 -4.13
N CYS A 73 -1.58 -3.71 -4.17
CA CYS A 73 -1.17 -2.42 -3.64
C CYS A 73 -2.22 -1.88 -2.67
N LEU A 74 -1.79 -1.41 -1.51
CA LEU A 74 -2.64 -0.56 -0.66
C LEU A 74 -2.92 0.76 -1.39
N ASP A 75 -4.13 1.30 -1.28
CA ASP A 75 -4.42 2.68 -1.65
C ASP A 75 -4.28 3.61 -0.42
N PRO A 76 -3.13 4.29 -0.25
CA PRO A 76 -2.89 5.13 0.92
C PRO A 76 -3.42 6.55 0.74
N ARG A 77 -4.10 6.90 -0.36
CA ARG A 77 -4.43 8.31 -0.67
C ARG A 77 -5.20 9.01 0.46
N LYS A 78 -6.15 8.34 1.10
CA LYS A 78 -6.86 8.91 2.27
C LYS A 78 -5.99 8.94 3.52
N LEU A 79 -5.14 7.94 3.73
CA LEU A 79 -4.18 7.92 4.83
C LEU A 79 -3.19 9.07 4.74
N ASN A 80 -2.57 9.26 3.58
CA ASN A 80 -1.59 10.31 3.34
C ASN A 80 -2.16 11.71 3.59
N LYS A 81 -3.44 11.95 3.27
CA LYS A 81 -4.12 13.24 3.55
C LYS A 81 -4.31 13.54 5.04
N GLN A 82 -4.26 12.50 5.89
CA GLN A 82 -4.41 12.63 7.34
C GLN A 82 -3.08 12.79 8.07
N LEU A 83 -1.94 12.57 7.40
CA LEU A 83 -0.63 12.80 7.99
C LEU A 83 -0.47 14.30 8.31
N VAL A 84 0.04 14.61 9.51
CA VAL A 84 0.31 15.99 9.96
C VAL A 84 1.61 16.50 9.35
N GLU A 85 2.59 15.60 9.28
CA GLU A 85 3.93 15.86 8.78
C GLU A 85 4.17 14.94 7.59
N THR A 86 4.75 15.48 6.52
CA THR A 86 5.35 14.67 5.47
C THR A 86 6.83 14.59 5.77
N ASP A 87 7.32 13.40 6.10
CA ASP A 87 8.75 13.18 6.35
C ASP A 87 9.51 13.26 5.03
N ASN A 88 9.99 14.46 4.72
CA ASN A 88 10.83 14.74 3.58
C ASN A 88 12.28 14.55 3.99
N PHE A 89 12.70 13.30 4.17
CA PHE A 89 14.10 12.98 4.39
C PHE A 89 14.95 13.58 3.26
N PRO A 90 15.95 14.44 3.56
CA PRO A 90 16.71 15.12 2.53
C PRO A 90 17.53 14.09 1.74
N LEU A 91 17.13 13.89 0.48
CA LEU A 91 17.90 13.10 -0.47
C LEU A 91 18.81 14.06 -1.26
N PRO A 92 20.08 13.67 -1.53
CA PRO A 92 20.97 14.47 -2.36
C PRO A 92 20.39 14.63 -3.77
N ILE A 93 20.72 15.75 -4.41
CA ILE A 93 20.33 15.99 -5.80
C ILE A 93 21.10 15.00 -6.67
N ILE A 94 20.46 14.49 -7.72
CA ILE A 94 21.06 13.48 -8.62
C ILE A 94 22.44 13.95 -9.14
N ASN A 95 22.59 15.23 -9.50
CA ASN A 95 23.86 15.78 -9.97
C ASN A 95 24.96 15.70 -8.89
N ASP A 96 24.63 15.99 -7.62
CA ASP A 96 25.58 15.90 -6.50
C ASP A 96 26.11 14.47 -6.30
N ILE A 97 25.34 13.47 -6.73
CA ILE A 97 25.72 12.05 -6.66
C ILE A 97 26.55 11.64 -7.88
N LEU A 98 26.16 12.08 -9.08
CA LEU A 98 26.72 11.62 -10.36
C LEU A 98 28.00 12.37 -10.81
N GLU A 99 28.26 13.56 -10.27
CA GLU A 99 29.46 14.37 -10.61
C GLU A 99 30.69 14.03 -9.74
N ARG A 100 30.64 12.93 -8.97
CA ARG A 100 31.78 12.34 -8.25
C ARG A 100 32.45 11.24 -9.08
#